data_AF-A0A9D4PIA6-F1
#
_entry.id   AF-A0A9D4PIA6-F1
#
_cell.length_a   1.000
_cell.length_b   1.000
_cell.length_c   1.000
_cell.angle_alpha   90.00
_cell.angle_beta   90.00
_cell.angle_gamma   90.00
#
_symmetry.space_group_name_H-M   'P 1'
#
loop_
_entity.id
_entity.type
_entity.pdbx_description
1 polymer ?
#
loop_
_entity_poly.entity_id
_entity_poly.type
_entity_poly.pdbx_seq_one_letter_code
_entity_poly.pdbx_strand_id
1 'polypeptide(L)'
;MEELHCAMRSMPSNSAPGTDGLTAGFYAVFLDTLGEALLTLVNAILEHHMKPNSFGAGRDLSCNVVVNGSATAGFSYTRGIRQVKVLGIFFSCEGVAETTWQKAVERAHLATARTRRLDLTLREKALAAKTSIWAFANYASRVAVMPAKTASQLNKMISSVLWDDKPAPVKRNLLQLPEGEGGLGLPHVTTISRVLALKTVRFLHQTSDFYGKGLLLYWSSTNTKYLDADRQPGPLAEFPSPFYKTAANTKRMLDKQAACCDIDKDPPVRIAETITRNQLSADESRKTKTWRRKKGNLSRGLPREVHDFMWKNNWKVLPSKQRLHKFGIVPSARCPNCRAEESAEHALFECTAAKPVWRLVAKDFGIRLPPAHGRNRGAFARLVIACMLFVIWKRRCVAVAKKTHVRAAYPAVSRIRRLLWSHLSEELEAGGEEKFLRRWHTKFFFVKDGKPSLPIIPY
;
A
#
# COMPACT_ATOMS: atom_id res chain seq x y z
N MET A 1 12.78 11.65 49.81
CA MET A 1 12.40 12.32 48.54
C MET A 1 13.11 13.65 48.35
N GLU A 2 13.12 14.55 49.33
CA GLU A 2 13.82 15.85 49.23
C GLU A 2 15.33 15.70 48.98
N GLU A 3 16.00 14.76 49.64
CA GLU A 3 17.42 14.46 49.40
C GLU A 3 17.69 14.00 47.96
N LEU A 4 16.80 13.18 47.40
CA LEU A 4 16.89 12.74 46.01
C LEU A 4 16.71 13.92 45.05
N HIS A 5 15.77 14.83 45.31
CA HIS A 5 15.61 16.07 44.55
C HIS A 5 16.87 16.93 44.57
N CYS A 6 17.48 17.12 45.74
CA CYS A 6 18.71 17.89 45.89
C CYS A 6 19.87 17.25 45.13
N ALA A 7 20.03 15.92 45.27
CA ALA A 7 21.06 15.15 44.59
C ALA A 7 20.91 15.20 43.05
N MET A 8 19.68 15.08 42.52
CA MET A 8 19.44 15.16 41.08
C MET A 8 19.77 16.54 40.51
N ARG A 9 19.53 17.61 41.27
CA ARG A 9 19.83 18.99 40.84
C ARG A 9 21.31 19.35 40.92
N SER A 10 22.07 18.72 41.81
CA SER A 10 23.52 18.97 41.96
C SER A 10 24.38 18.17 40.97
N MET A 11 23.82 17.14 40.34
CA MET A 11 24.55 16.31 39.38
C MET A 11 24.74 17.00 38.01
N PRO A 12 25.86 16.75 37.30
CA PRO A 12 26.00 17.16 35.91
C PRO A 12 24.85 16.60 35.06
N SER A 13 24.24 17.41 34.19
CA SER A 13 23.01 17.02 33.48
C SER A 13 23.16 15.81 32.55
N ASN A 14 24.38 15.38 32.23
CA ASN A 14 24.72 14.22 31.41
C ASN A 14 25.14 12.98 32.22
N SER A 15 25.16 13.03 33.55
CA SER A 15 25.41 11.85 34.38
C SER A 15 24.20 10.91 34.34
N ALA A 16 24.41 9.61 34.58
CA ALA A 16 23.34 8.60 34.63
C ALA A 16 23.18 8.07 36.06
N PRO A 17 22.26 8.64 36.88
CA PRO A 17 22.09 8.24 38.28
C PRO A 17 21.44 6.86 38.47
N GLY A 18 20.72 6.36 37.45
CA GLY A 18 20.04 5.07 37.45
C GLY A 18 20.76 3.98 36.64
N THR A 19 20.23 2.76 36.70
CA THR A 19 20.70 1.60 35.93
C THR A 19 20.26 1.58 34.47
N ASP A 20 19.38 2.50 34.08
CA ASP A 20 18.70 2.57 32.80
C ASP A 20 19.41 3.47 31.77
N GLY A 21 20.46 4.16 32.18
CA GLY A 21 21.20 5.10 31.34
C GLY A 21 20.48 6.42 31.08
N LEU A 22 19.37 6.73 31.79
CA LEU A 22 18.71 8.02 31.71
C LEU A 22 19.51 9.08 32.46
N THR A 23 19.51 10.31 31.95
CA THR A 23 20.36 11.36 32.49
C THR A 23 19.81 11.99 33.77
N ALA A 24 20.67 12.60 34.61
CA ALA A 24 20.23 13.36 35.78
C ALA A 24 19.28 14.50 35.40
N GLY A 25 19.50 15.14 34.24
CA GLY A 25 18.58 16.15 33.71
C GLY A 25 17.19 15.58 33.34
N PHE A 26 17.11 14.33 32.90
CA PHE A 26 15.83 13.64 32.69
C PHE A 26 15.14 13.40 34.04
N TYR A 27 15.82 12.79 35.00
CA TYR A 27 15.25 12.51 36.31
C TYR A 27 14.81 13.77 37.06
N ALA A 28 15.56 14.87 36.95
CA ALA A 28 15.18 16.15 37.56
C ALA A 28 13.84 16.70 37.03
N VAL A 29 13.49 16.41 35.78
CA VAL A 29 12.22 16.83 35.16
C VAL A 29 11.09 15.84 35.44
N PHE A 30 11.38 14.55 35.52
CA PHE A 30 10.39 13.48 35.71
C PHE A 30 10.32 12.95 37.15
N LEU A 31 10.87 13.69 38.11
CA LEU A 31 11.04 13.19 39.47
C LEU A 31 9.70 12.91 40.16
N ASP A 32 8.68 13.71 39.88
CA ASP A 32 7.33 13.50 40.41
C ASP A 32 6.70 12.19 39.91
N THR A 33 7.15 11.68 38.76
CA THR A 33 6.64 10.43 38.15
C THR A 33 7.52 9.23 38.44
N LEU A 34 8.84 9.41 38.43
CA LEU A 34 9.82 8.31 38.51
C LEU A 34 10.62 8.30 39.81
N GLY A 35 10.44 9.31 40.67
CA GLY A 35 11.24 9.50 41.86
C GLY A 35 11.04 8.41 42.90
N GLU A 36 9.83 7.88 43.09
CA GLU A 36 9.61 6.74 43.99
C GLU A 36 10.35 5.48 43.50
N ALA A 37 10.30 5.21 42.19
CA ALA A 37 11.00 4.08 41.60
C ALA A 37 12.53 4.24 41.69
N LEU A 38 13.04 5.44 41.44
CA LEU A 38 14.47 5.75 41.58
C LEU A 38 14.91 5.68 43.04
N LEU A 39 14.11 6.21 43.98
CA LEU A 39 14.39 6.15 45.42
C LEU A 39 14.43 4.69 45.90
N THR A 40 13.47 3.87 45.45
CA THR A 40 13.45 2.43 45.77
C THR A 40 14.72 1.74 45.27
N LEU A 41 15.15 2.06 44.04
CA LEU A 41 16.40 1.53 43.48
C LEU A 41 17.63 1.96 44.28
N VAL A 42 17.73 3.25 44.60
CA VAL A 42 18.88 3.82 45.34
C VAL A 42 18.94 3.22 46.75
N ASN A 43 17.81 3.14 47.46
CA ASN A 43 17.75 2.54 48.79
C ASN A 43 18.14 1.05 48.73
N ALA A 44 17.66 0.30 47.74
CA ALA A 44 18.06 -1.10 47.56
C ALA A 44 19.57 -1.25 47.30
N ILE A 45 20.20 -0.32 46.56
CA ILE A 45 21.65 -0.33 46.34
C ILE A 45 22.40 -0.03 47.65
N LEU A 46 21.92 0.94 48.43
CA LEU A 46 22.53 1.35 49.70
C LEU A 46 22.41 0.24 50.76
N GLU A 47 21.24 -0.40 50.87
CA GLU A 47 20.96 -1.46 51.85
C GLU A 47 21.67 -2.77 51.54
N HIS A 48 21.79 -3.14 50.26
CA HIS A 48 22.36 -4.43 49.86
C HIS A 48 23.83 -4.36 49.42
N HIS A 49 24.45 -3.17 49.43
CA HIS A 49 25.85 -2.95 49.04
C HIS A 49 26.26 -3.56 47.70
N MET A 50 25.32 -3.72 46.77
CA MET A 50 25.55 -4.36 45.47
C MET A 50 25.32 -3.39 44.33
N LYS A 51 26.35 -3.23 43.50
CA LYS A 51 26.27 -2.50 42.23
C LYS A 51 25.51 -3.35 41.20
N PRO A 52 24.42 -2.84 40.61
CA PRO A 52 23.74 -3.56 39.55
C PRO A 52 24.64 -3.78 38.33
N ASN A 53 24.58 -4.97 37.73
CA ASN A 53 25.42 -5.37 36.57
C ASN A 53 25.34 -4.42 35.36
N SER A 54 24.30 -3.57 35.29
CA SER A 54 24.06 -2.58 34.23
C SER A 54 24.79 -1.25 34.43
N PHE A 55 25.36 -0.96 35.61
CA PHE A 55 26.32 0.13 35.76
C PHE A 55 27.65 -0.32 35.15
N GLY A 56 27.86 0.02 33.88
CA GLY A 56 28.93 -0.53 33.03
C GLY A 56 30.30 -0.68 33.69
N ALA A 57 30.99 -1.76 33.33
CA ALA A 57 32.38 -2.08 33.73
C ALA A 57 33.44 -1.20 33.03
N GLY A 58 33.10 0.04 32.66
CA GLY A 58 33.95 0.90 31.83
C GLY A 58 34.09 2.28 32.45
N ARG A 59 35.32 2.55 32.93
CA ARG A 59 35.82 3.74 33.64
C ARG A 59 35.44 3.78 35.11
N ASP A 60 36.48 3.63 35.93
CA ASP A 60 36.54 4.06 37.32
C ASP A 60 36.04 5.52 37.43
N LEU A 61 34.75 5.68 37.63
CA LEU A 61 34.19 6.81 38.34
C LEU A 61 33.97 6.30 39.74
N SER A 62 34.84 6.76 40.64
CA SER A 62 34.77 6.61 42.08
C SER A 62 33.40 7.03 42.60
N CYS A 63 32.43 6.12 42.57
CA CYS A 63 31.42 6.10 43.59
C CYS A 63 32.14 5.67 44.87
N ASN A 64 32.64 6.64 45.62
CA ASN A 64 33.15 6.45 46.98
C ASN A 64 31.99 6.04 47.89
N VAL A 65 31.58 4.78 47.78
CA VAL A 65 30.80 4.11 48.81
C VAL A 65 31.80 3.22 49.54
N VAL A 66 32.40 3.77 50.60
CA VAL A 66 33.26 3.02 51.51
C VAL A 66 32.37 2.09 52.31
N VAL A 67 32.46 0.78 52.07
CA VAL A 67 31.86 -0.21 52.98
C VAL A 67 32.78 -1.42 53.15
N ASN A 68 33.19 -1.62 54.40
CA ASN A 68 33.81 -2.82 54.93
C ASN A 68 32.80 -3.98 54.92
N GLY A 69 33.27 -5.18 54.53
CA GLY A 69 32.64 -6.43 54.97
C GLY A 69 31.85 -7.17 53.89
N SER A 70 32.36 -8.36 53.60
CA SER A 70 31.78 -9.41 52.76
C SER A 70 30.32 -9.76 53.07
N ALA A 71 29.48 -9.91 52.04
CA ALA A 71 28.70 -11.13 51.82
C ALA A 71 27.98 -11.10 50.47
N THR A 72 28.14 -12.18 49.72
CA THR A 72 27.43 -12.53 48.49
C THR A 72 25.96 -12.87 48.79
N ALA A 73 25.02 -12.01 48.43
CA ALA A 73 23.60 -12.35 48.34
C ALA A 73 23.08 -11.94 46.96
N GLY A 74 23.18 -12.83 45.98
CA GLY A 74 22.74 -12.55 44.62
C GLY A 74 21.25 -12.24 44.57
N PHE A 75 20.90 -10.97 44.32
CA PHE A 75 19.57 -10.64 43.81
C PHE A 75 19.43 -11.28 42.43
N SER A 76 18.72 -12.41 42.37
CA SER A 76 18.25 -12.96 41.11
C SER A 76 17.18 -12.01 40.57
N TYR A 77 17.60 -11.08 39.71
CA TYR A 77 16.65 -10.36 38.86
C TYR A 77 15.90 -11.46 38.08
N THR A 78 14.65 -11.75 38.47
CA THR A 78 13.79 -12.70 37.76
C THR A 78 13.87 -12.33 36.29
N ARG A 79 14.53 -13.20 35.52
CA ARG A 79 14.83 -13.11 34.09
C ARG A 79 13.85 -12.17 33.39
N GLY A 80 14.24 -10.88 33.36
CA GLY A 80 13.34 -9.76 33.17
C GLY A 80 12.49 -9.93 31.92
N ILE A 81 11.21 -9.57 32.01
CA ILE A 81 10.24 -9.65 30.92
C ILE A 81 10.90 -9.15 29.62
N ARG A 82 11.30 -10.08 28.74
CA ARG A 82 12.03 -9.73 27.51
C ARG A 82 11.16 -8.92 26.56
N GLN A 83 9.84 -9.14 26.63
CA GLN A 83 8.85 -8.46 25.81
C GLN A 83 7.54 -8.26 26.56
N VAL A 84 6.94 -7.07 26.43
CA VAL A 84 5.59 -6.74 26.92
C VAL A 84 4.65 -6.63 25.73
N LYS A 85 3.44 -7.19 25.85
CA LYS A 85 2.40 -7.08 24.81
C LYS A 85 1.38 -6.02 25.19
N VAL A 86 1.27 -4.96 24.40
CA VAL A 86 0.28 -3.88 24.57
C VAL A 86 -0.56 -3.78 23.30
N LEU A 87 -1.88 -3.95 23.42
CA LEU A 87 -2.84 -3.86 22.31
C LEU A 87 -2.44 -4.69 21.06
N GLY A 88 -1.84 -5.86 21.29
CA GLY A 88 -1.41 -6.77 20.21
C GLY A 88 -0.03 -6.48 19.61
N ILE A 89 0.66 -5.43 20.07
CA ILE A 89 2.03 -5.06 19.66
C ILE A 89 2.99 -5.48 20.77
N PHE A 90 4.08 -6.11 20.40
CA PHE A 90 5.13 -6.56 21.31
C PHE A 90 6.21 -5.50 21.39
N PHE A 91 6.61 -5.13 22.60
CA PHE A 91 7.65 -4.17 22.90
C PHE A 91 8.79 -4.85 23.64
N SER A 92 10.04 -4.56 23.29
CA SER A 92 11.25 -4.89 24.03
C SER A 92 11.86 -3.61 24.61
N CYS A 93 13.01 -3.72 25.29
CA CYS A 93 13.81 -2.58 25.73
C CYS A 93 14.24 -1.65 24.59
N GLU A 94 14.23 -2.11 23.34
CA GLU A 94 14.61 -1.35 22.14
C GLU A 94 13.41 -0.71 21.41
N GLY A 95 12.19 -0.84 21.94
CA GLY A 95 10.95 -0.35 21.33
C GLY A 95 10.09 -1.47 20.78
N VAL A 96 9.49 -1.31 19.60
CA VAL A 96 8.65 -2.38 19.02
C VAL A 96 9.49 -3.58 18.61
N ALA A 97 9.21 -4.73 19.21
CA ALA A 97 9.95 -5.96 19.03
C ALA A 97 9.75 -6.57 17.64
N GLU A 98 10.78 -7.26 17.15
CA GLU A 98 10.78 -7.98 15.86
C GLU A 98 9.63 -9.00 15.75
N THR A 99 9.19 -9.57 16.88
CA THR A 99 8.04 -10.48 16.96
C THR A 99 6.74 -9.86 16.45
N THR A 100 6.57 -8.53 16.57
CA THR A 100 5.44 -7.80 15.97
C THR A 100 5.47 -7.89 14.45
N TRP A 101 6.65 -7.68 13.85
CA TRP A 101 6.81 -7.68 12.39
C TRP A 101 6.79 -9.11 11.81
N GLN A 102 7.30 -10.10 12.55
CA GLN A 102 7.13 -11.52 12.21
C GLN A 102 5.64 -11.89 12.15
N LYS A 103 4.84 -11.51 13.15
CA LYS A 103 3.38 -11.72 13.13
C LYS A 103 2.68 -10.99 11.99
N ALA A 104 3.18 -9.81 11.60
CA ALA A 104 2.66 -9.11 10.43
C ALA A 104 2.89 -9.91 9.14
N VAL A 105 4.09 -10.49 8.98
CA VAL A 105 4.45 -11.33 7.84
C VAL A 105 3.66 -12.64 7.84
N GLU A 106 3.51 -13.31 8.98
CA GLU A 106 2.69 -14.52 9.12
C GLU A 106 1.23 -14.29 8.71
N ARG A 107 0.61 -13.21 9.23
CA ARG A 107 -0.76 -12.82 8.86
C ARG A 107 -0.88 -12.51 7.37
N ALA A 108 0.12 -11.82 6.80
CA ALA A 108 0.17 -11.52 5.38
C ALA A 108 0.33 -12.80 4.52
N HIS A 109 1.09 -13.79 4.98
CA HIS A 109 1.20 -15.10 4.33
C HIS A 109 -0.13 -15.85 4.32
N LEU A 110 -0.83 -15.89 5.45
CA LEU A 110 -2.17 -16.51 5.54
C LEU A 110 -3.18 -15.80 4.63
N ALA A 111 -3.19 -14.47 4.63
CA ALA A 111 -4.03 -13.67 3.74
C ALA A 111 -3.70 -13.93 2.27
N THR A 112 -2.42 -14.04 1.93
CA THR A 112 -1.94 -14.38 0.58
C THR A 112 -2.43 -15.77 0.16
N ALA A 113 -2.29 -16.79 1.02
CA ALA A 113 -2.74 -18.15 0.75
C ALA A 113 -4.26 -18.22 0.53
N ARG A 114 -5.05 -17.50 1.34
CA ARG A 114 -6.51 -17.42 1.17
C ARG A 114 -6.88 -16.73 -0.14
N THR A 115 -6.25 -15.60 -0.45
CA THR A 115 -6.53 -14.82 -1.66
C THR A 115 -6.23 -15.62 -2.93
N ARG A 116 -5.19 -16.45 -2.93
CA ARG A 116 -4.81 -17.30 -4.07
C ARG A 116 -5.80 -18.42 -4.38
N ARG A 117 -6.61 -18.84 -3.40
CA ARG A 117 -7.64 -19.88 -3.62
C ARG A 117 -8.87 -19.33 -4.35
N LEU A 118 -8.98 -18.01 -4.46
CA LEU A 118 -10.11 -17.35 -5.07
C LEU A 118 -9.73 -16.93 -6.50
N ASP A 119 -10.63 -17.16 -7.45
CA ASP A 119 -10.52 -16.57 -8.78
C ASP A 119 -10.89 -15.10 -8.67
N LEU A 120 -9.89 -14.21 -8.59
CA LEU A 120 -10.04 -12.77 -8.35
C LEU A 120 -9.52 -11.94 -9.52
N THR A 121 -10.21 -10.85 -9.84
CA THR A 121 -9.72 -9.80 -10.73
C THR A 121 -8.53 -9.07 -10.13
N LEU A 122 -7.78 -8.35 -10.98
CA LEU A 122 -6.69 -7.47 -10.55
C LEU A 122 -7.15 -6.43 -9.51
N ARG A 123 -8.37 -5.92 -9.65
CA ARG A 123 -8.94 -4.94 -8.73
C ARG A 123 -9.25 -5.55 -7.37
N GLU A 124 -9.85 -6.74 -7.35
CA GLU A 124 -10.14 -7.46 -6.11
C GLU A 124 -8.86 -7.95 -5.42
N LYS A 125 -7.86 -8.39 -6.19
CA LYS A 125 -6.51 -8.70 -5.68
C LYS A 125 -5.85 -7.49 -5.05
N ALA A 126 -5.94 -6.32 -5.70
CA ALA A 126 -5.44 -5.07 -5.15
C ALA A 126 -6.20 -4.64 -3.87
N LEU A 127 -7.50 -4.93 -3.79
CA LEU A 127 -8.28 -4.70 -2.58
C LEU A 127 -7.82 -5.63 -1.44
N ALA A 128 -7.69 -6.94 -1.70
CA ALA A 128 -7.18 -7.91 -0.72
C ALA A 128 -5.78 -7.54 -0.21
N ALA A 129 -4.92 -7.00 -1.09
CA ALA A 129 -3.63 -6.47 -0.69
C ALA A 129 -3.74 -5.34 0.35
N LYS A 130 -4.72 -4.43 0.19
CA LYS A 130 -4.95 -3.29 1.10
C LYS A 130 -5.62 -3.71 2.40
N THR A 131 -6.61 -4.58 2.34
CA THR A 131 -7.51 -4.88 3.47
C THR A 131 -7.03 -6.06 4.32
N SER A 132 -6.23 -6.96 3.76
CA SER A 132 -5.89 -8.22 4.44
C SER A 132 -4.38 -8.42 4.54
N ILE A 133 -3.64 -8.28 3.43
CA ILE A 133 -2.18 -8.51 3.42
C ILE A 133 -1.43 -7.39 4.16
N TRP A 134 -1.84 -6.13 3.95
CA TRP A 134 -1.20 -4.96 4.55
C TRP A 134 -1.72 -4.59 5.94
N ALA A 135 -2.91 -5.06 6.33
CA ALA A 135 -3.70 -4.47 7.42
C ALA A 135 -3.00 -4.43 8.77
N PHE A 136 -2.44 -5.55 9.25
CA PHE A 136 -1.77 -5.56 10.56
C PHE A 136 -0.47 -4.75 10.56
N ALA A 137 0.27 -4.78 9.46
CA ALA A 137 1.50 -4.03 9.30
C ALA A 137 1.23 -2.51 9.25
N ASN A 138 0.11 -2.11 8.66
CA ASN A 138 -0.42 -0.73 8.68
C ASN A 138 -0.81 -0.28 10.09
N TYR A 139 -1.45 -1.17 10.86
CA TYR A 139 -1.78 -0.91 12.26
C TYR A 139 -0.52 -0.69 13.11
N ALA A 140 0.45 -1.60 13.04
CA ALA A 140 1.72 -1.48 13.75
C ALA A 140 2.52 -0.23 13.33
N SER A 141 2.37 0.21 12.07
CA SER A 141 3.06 1.39 11.54
C SER A 141 2.66 2.72 12.20
N ARG A 142 1.58 2.76 13.00
CA ARG A 142 1.20 3.97 13.76
C ARG A 142 2.12 4.24 14.94
N VAL A 143 2.75 3.19 15.50
CA VAL A 143 3.59 3.28 16.71
C VAL A 143 5.05 2.91 16.45
N ALA A 144 5.37 2.39 15.26
CA ALA A 144 6.74 2.09 14.86
C ALA A 144 6.97 2.27 13.36
N VAL A 145 8.22 2.52 12.99
CA VAL A 145 8.64 2.53 11.59
C VAL A 145 8.86 1.10 11.15
N MET A 146 8.26 0.71 10.02
CA MET A 146 8.42 -0.62 9.48
C MET A 146 9.87 -0.90 9.02
N PRO A 147 10.47 -2.03 9.44
CA PRO A 147 11.76 -2.48 8.93
C PRO A 147 11.74 -2.72 7.41
N ALA A 148 12.86 -2.41 6.75
CA ALA A 148 12.98 -2.58 5.30
C ALA A 148 12.81 -4.04 4.86
N LYS A 149 13.26 -5.00 5.67
CA LYS A 149 13.09 -6.45 5.45
C LYS A 149 11.62 -6.84 5.37
N THR A 150 10.83 -6.45 6.37
CA THR A 150 9.37 -6.65 6.44
C THR A 150 8.67 -5.99 5.26
N ALA A 151 9.05 -4.75 4.94
CA ALA A 151 8.50 -4.03 3.79
C ALA A 151 8.76 -4.77 2.47
N SER A 152 9.97 -5.31 2.28
CA SER A 152 10.33 -6.10 1.09
C SER A 152 9.50 -7.39 0.99
N GLN A 153 9.36 -8.12 2.10
CA GLN A 153 8.54 -9.34 2.16
C GLN A 153 7.07 -9.07 1.80
N LEU A 154 6.48 -8.00 2.35
CA LEU A 154 5.10 -7.60 2.04
C LEU A 154 4.96 -7.18 0.57
N ASN A 155 5.90 -6.40 0.01
CA ASN A 155 5.86 -6.03 -1.41
C ASN A 155 5.99 -7.26 -2.33
N LYS A 156 6.79 -8.26 -1.95
CA LYS A 156 6.92 -9.53 -2.69
C LYS A 156 5.59 -10.29 -2.67
N MET A 157 4.94 -10.43 -1.51
CA MET A 157 3.64 -11.07 -1.38
C MET A 157 2.54 -10.36 -2.19
N ILE A 158 2.46 -9.02 -2.10
CA ILE A 158 1.49 -8.22 -2.88
C ILE A 158 1.70 -8.43 -4.39
N SER A 159 2.94 -8.36 -4.86
CA SER A 159 3.25 -8.54 -6.30
C SER A 159 2.92 -9.96 -6.76
N SER A 160 3.26 -10.94 -5.93
CA SER A 160 3.01 -12.35 -6.16
C SER A 160 1.51 -12.68 -6.27
N VAL A 161 0.68 -12.14 -5.38
CA VAL A 161 -0.79 -12.26 -5.45
C VAL A 161 -1.35 -11.58 -6.69
N LEU A 162 -0.87 -10.38 -7.01
CA LEU A 162 -1.40 -9.60 -8.12
C LEU A 162 -1.14 -10.28 -9.48
N TRP A 163 0.02 -10.93 -9.62
CA TRP A 163 0.48 -11.48 -10.89
C TRP A 163 0.47 -13.01 -10.96
N ASP A 164 -0.05 -13.70 -9.95
CA ASP A 164 -0.05 -15.17 -9.86
C ASP A 164 1.37 -15.73 -10.05
N ASP A 165 2.33 -15.16 -9.30
CA ASP A 165 3.77 -15.44 -9.36
C ASP A 165 4.44 -15.15 -10.73
N LYS A 166 3.72 -14.55 -11.68
CA LYS A 166 4.29 -14.14 -12.97
C LYS A 166 5.02 -12.80 -12.85
N PRO A 167 5.96 -12.51 -13.78
CA PRO A 167 6.63 -11.21 -13.81
C PRO A 167 5.63 -10.05 -13.93
N ALA A 168 5.83 -9.02 -13.11
CA ALA A 168 5.00 -7.82 -13.11
C ALA A 168 5.18 -7.04 -14.43
N PRO A 169 4.12 -6.88 -15.24
CA PRO A 169 4.24 -6.19 -16.53
C PRO A 169 4.24 -4.65 -16.41
N VAL A 170 3.82 -4.12 -15.26
CA VAL A 170 3.74 -2.67 -14.97
C VAL A 170 4.54 -2.39 -13.71
N LYS A 171 5.30 -1.28 -13.72
CA LYS A 171 6.13 -0.87 -12.58
C LYS A 171 5.28 -0.56 -11.34
N ARG A 172 5.82 -0.87 -10.17
CA ARG A 172 5.11 -0.77 -8.87
C ARG A 172 4.69 0.66 -8.51
N ASN A 173 5.52 1.66 -8.79
CA ASN A 173 5.18 3.08 -8.58
C ASN A 173 3.91 3.48 -9.35
N LEU A 174 3.75 3.01 -10.58
CA LEU A 174 2.53 3.24 -11.37
C LEU A 174 1.31 2.54 -10.78
N LEU A 175 1.48 1.34 -10.22
CA LEU A 175 0.39 0.59 -9.57
C LEU A 175 -0.06 1.23 -8.24
N GLN A 176 0.78 2.03 -7.59
CA GLN A 176 0.47 2.76 -6.37
C GLN A 176 -0.40 3.99 -6.63
N LEU A 177 -0.43 4.50 -7.86
CA LEU A 177 -1.31 5.61 -8.24
C LEU A 177 -2.80 5.20 -8.23
N PRO A 178 -3.73 6.17 -8.18
CA PRO A 178 -5.16 5.89 -8.29
C PRO A 178 -5.55 5.16 -9.58
N GLU A 179 -6.71 4.48 -9.57
CA GLU A 179 -7.31 3.91 -10.79
C GLU A 179 -7.55 4.96 -11.89
N GLY A 180 -7.67 6.25 -11.52
CA GLY A 180 -7.77 7.35 -12.48
C GLY A 180 -6.52 7.65 -13.27
N GLU A 181 -5.41 7.11 -12.82
CA GLU A 181 -4.08 7.31 -13.35
C GLU A 181 -3.53 6.04 -14.00
N GLY A 182 -4.34 4.97 -13.96
CA GLY A 182 -3.97 3.64 -14.44
C GLY A 182 -3.35 2.76 -13.39
N GLY A 183 -3.14 3.26 -12.18
CA GLY A 183 -2.73 2.42 -11.07
C GLY A 183 -3.88 1.59 -10.50
N LEU A 184 -3.59 0.90 -9.40
CA LEU A 184 -4.55 0.10 -8.63
C LEU A 184 -4.70 0.65 -7.21
N GLY A 185 -4.07 1.78 -6.89
CA GLY A 185 -4.00 2.38 -5.56
C GLY A 185 -3.33 1.47 -4.54
N LEU A 186 -2.33 0.69 -4.94
CA LEU A 186 -1.61 -0.19 -4.02
C LEU A 186 -0.90 0.62 -2.93
N PRO A 187 -0.80 0.09 -1.69
CA PRO A 187 -0.15 0.81 -0.61
C PRO A 187 1.35 0.97 -0.90
N HIS A 188 1.86 2.19 -0.78
CA HIS A 188 3.29 2.42 -0.69
C HIS A 188 3.79 2.11 0.73
N VAL A 189 3.91 0.82 1.04
CA VAL A 189 4.28 0.24 2.36
C VAL A 189 5.22 1.12 3.20
N THR A 190 6.41 1.46 2.68
CA THR A 190 7.41 2.26 3.41
C THR A 190 6.98 3.71 3.63
N THR A 191 6.58 4.42 2.58
CA THR A 191 6.12 5.81 2.65
C THR A 191 4.90 5.97 3.54
N ILE A 192 3.91 5.10 3.42
CA ILE A 192 2.71 5.14 4.27
C ILE A 192 3.09 4.91 5.73
N SER A 193 3.99 3.96 6.03
CA SER A 193 4.46 3.72 7.41
C SER A 193 5.14 4.98 8.00
N ARG A 194 6.00 5.64 7.22
CA ARG A 194 6.67 6.88 7.61
C ARG A 194 5.70 8.05 7.82
N VAL A 195 4.72 8.19 6.94
CA VAL A 195 3.67 9.22 7.04
C VAL A 195 2.78 8.97 8.25
N LEU A 196 2.42 7.71 8.54
CA LEU A 196 1.68 7.35 9.75
C LEU A 196 2.45 7.72 11.01
N ALA A 197 3.75 7.40 11.08
CA ALA A 197 4.60 7.81 12.20
C ALA A 197 4.59 9.33 12.39
N LEU A 198 4.73 10.11 11.30
CA LEU A 198 4.66 11.57 11.35
C LEU A 198 3.29 12.06 11.86
N LYS A 199 2.19 11.53 11.34
CA LYS A 199 0.84 11.92 11.77
C LYS A 199 0.62 11.62 13.25
N THR A 200 1.06 10.45 13.74
CA THR A 200 0.99 10.12 15.16
C THR A 200 1.78 11.11 16.01
N VAL A 201 3.02 11.41 15.64
CA VAL A 201 3.87 12.33 16.41
C VAL A 201 3.27 13.74 16.44
N ARG A 202 2.79 14.25 15.30
CA ARG A 202 2.13 15.57 15.23
C ARG A 202 0.86 15.62 16.07
N PHE A 203 0.02 14.59 15.98
CA PHE A 203 -1.19 14.48 16.78
C PHE A 203 -0.88 14.56 18.28
N LEU A 204 0.17 13.84 18.73
CA LEU A 204 0.57 13.88 20.14
C LEU A 204 1.12 15.25 20.57
N HIS A 205 1.86 15.96 19.70
CA HIS A 205 2.31 17.33 19.98
C HIS A 205 1.14 18.33 20.11
N GLN A 206 0.10 18.15 19.31
CA GLN A 206 -1.11 18.98 19.35
C GLN A 206 -2.04 18.65 20.54
N THR A 207 -1.83 17.50 21.19
CA THR A 207 -2.66 17.07 22.33
C THR A 207 -2.13 17.70 23.61
N SER A 208 -2.96 18.48 24.30
CA SER A 208 -2.54 19.24 25.50
C SER A 208 -2.17 18.32 26.67
N ASP A 209 -2.92 17.23 26.89
CA ASP A 209 -2.86 16.45 28.12
C ASP A 209 -2.80 14.93 27.88
N PHE A 210 -1.61 14.36 28.02
CA PHE A 210 -1.43 12.91 28.15
C PHE A 210 -0.19 12.61 28.99
N TYR A 211 -0.22 11.50 29.74
CA TYR A 211 0.85 11.10 30.67
C TYR A 211 2.26 11.04 30.05
N GLY A 212 2.35 10.75 28.76
CA GLY A 212 3.62 10.64 28.04
C GLY A 212 4.16 11.95 27.46
N LYS A 213 3.56 13.12 27.73
CA LYS A 213 3.92 14.37 27.05
C LYS A 213 5.37 14.78 27.28
N GLY A 214 5.85 14.71 28.51
CA GLY A 214 7.26 15.03 28.75
C GLY A 214 8.20 14.02 28.10
N LEU A 215 7.87 12.72 28.06
CA LEU A 215 8.64 11.72 27.31
C LEU A 215 8.66 12.02 25.81
N LEU A 216 7.52 12.41 25.23
CA LEU A 216 7.44 12.86 23.83
C LEU A 216 8.39 14.04 23.60
N LEU A 217 8.33 15.07 24.45
CA LEU A 217 9.18 16.26 24.33
C LEU A 217 10.66 15.92 24.45
N TYR A 218 11.03 15.05 25.38
CA TYR A 218 12.40 14.56 25.56
C TYR A 218 12.92 13.80 24.34
N TRP A 219 12.17 12.82 23.84
CA TRP A 219 12.60 11.96 22.72
C TRP A 219 12.49 12.62 21.34
N SER A 220 11.59 13.59 21.16
CA SER A 220 11.46 14.38 19.93
C SER A 220 12.44 15.55 19.87
N SER A 221 13.19 15.79 20.95
CA SER A 221 13.75 17.09 21.30
C SER A 221 14.67 17.74 20.27
N THR A 222 15.57 16.98 19.65
CA THR A 222 16.50 17.46 18.61
C THR A 222 15.80 17.74 17.27
N ASN A 223 14.60 17.22 17.11
CA ASN A 223 13.84 17.25 15.87
C ASN A 223 12.56 18.10 15.97
N THR A 224 12.29 18.68 17.14
CA THR A 224 10.99 19.30 17.44
C THR A 224 10.71 20.50 16.54
N LYS A 225 11.72 21.28 16.13
CA LYS A 225 11.54 22.38 15.15
C LYS A 225 10.84 22.00 13.85
N TYR A 226 10.87 20.71 13.47
CA TYR A 226 10.16 20.20 12.30
C TYR A 226 8.76 19.66 12.66
N LEU A 227 8.56 19.24 13.90
CA LEU A 227 7.36 18.57 14.37
C LEU A 227 6.36 19.53 15.03
N ASP A 228 6.87 20.55 15.72
CA ASP A 228 6.16 21.50 16.57
C ASP A 228 6.97 22.82 16.67
N ALA A 229 6.39 23.92 16.20
CA ALA A 229 7.06 25.21 16.07
C ALA A 229 7.14 25.99 17.39
N ASP A 230 6.28 25.69 18.36
CA ASP A 230 6.02 26.53 19.54
C ASP A 230 6.74 26.02 20.81
N ARG A 231 7.73 25.13 20.66
CA ARG A 231 8.36 24.47 21.82
C ARG A 231 9.32 25.37 22.61
N GLN A 232 9.14 25.34 23.93
CA GLN A 232 10.07 25.88 24.93
C GLN A 232 11.31 24.97 25.17
N PRO A 233 12.46 25.52 25.57
CA PRO A 233 13.67 24.74 25.90
C PRO A 233 13.41 23.67 26.96
N GLY A 234 14.05 22.51 26.86
CA GLY A 234 13.88 21.42 27.82
C GLY A 234 14.91 20.30 27.63
N PRO A 235 14.88 19.24 28.46
CA PRO A 235 15.87 18.18 28.42
C PRO A 235 15.87 17.49 27.05
N LEU A 236 17.07 17.10 26.62
CA LEU A 236 17.35 16.55 25.30
C LEU A 236 17.78 15.08 25.45
N ALA A 237 17.20 14.20 24.63
CA ALA A 237 17.71 12.85 24.48
C ALA A 237 19.00 12.89 23.66
N GLU A 238 20.09 12.35 24.23
CA GLU A 238 21.37 12.21 23.52
C GLU A 238 21.22 11.36 22.25
N PHE A 239 20.45 10.27 22.35
CA PHE A 239 20.15 9.37 21.24
C PHE A 239 18.64 9.36 20.95
N PRO A 240 18.12 10.23 20.06
CA PRO A 240 16.69 10.27 19.76
C PRO A 240 16.25 8.96 19.11
N SER A 241 15.11 8.42 19.54
CA SER A 241 14.58 7.17 18.99
C SER A 241 14.44 7.24 17.46
N PRO A 242 14.77 6.16 16.73
CA PRO A 242 14.62 6.08 15.27
C PRO A 242 13.22 6.45 14.77
N PHE A 243 12.20 6.24 15.61
CA PHE A 243 10.82 6.60 15.30
C PHE A 243 10.63 8.12 15.12
N TYR A 244 11.01 8.93 16.10
CA TYR A 244 10.89 10.40 16.04
C TYR A 244 11.81 11.02 14.99
N LYS A 245 13.03 10.49 14.85
CA LYS A 245 13.95 10.90 13.78
C LYS A 245 13.36 10.65 12.39
N THR A 246 12.69 9.51 12.20
CA THR A 246 12.02 9.20 10.93
C THR A 246 10.83 10.12 10.69
N ALA A 247 10.01 10.41 11.70
CA ALA A 247 8.90 11.35 11.60
C ALA A 247 9.38 12.73 11.10
N ALA A 248 10.40 13.30 11.74
CA ALA A 248 10.94 14.60 11.37
C ALA A 248 11.58 14.61 9.97
N ASN A 249 12.34 13.58 9.62
CA ASN A 249 12.87 13.43 8.25
C ASN A 249 11.75 13.32 7.21
N THR A 250 10.65 12.64 7.56
CA THR A 250 9.48 12.52 6.70
C THR A 250 8.83 13.88 6.49
N LYS A 251 8.67 14.70 7.55
CA LYS A 251 8.17 16.07 7.42
C LYS A 251 9.02 16.90 6.46
N ARG A 252 10.34 16.89 6.63
CA ARG A 252 11.27 17.61 5.74
C ARG A 252 11.18 17.15 4.29
N MET A 253 11.00 15.86 4.07
CA MET A 253 10.77 15.31 2.73
C MET A 253 9.43 15.78 2.15
N LEU A 254 8.36 15.77 2.94
CA LEU A 254 7.03 16.23 2.51
C LEU A 254 7.02 17.73 2.19
N ASP A 255 7.69 18.56 2.97
CA ASP A 255 7.77 20.00 2.70
C ASP A 255 8.44 20.30 1.35
N LYS A 256 9.36 19.43 0.91
CA LYS A 256 10.00 19.55 -0.41
C LYS A 256 9.20 18.92 -1.53
N GLN A 257 8.56 17.76 -1.29
CA GLN A 257 8.01 16.91 -2.34
C GLN A 257 6.48 16.87 -2.39
N ALA A 258 5.78 17.39 -1.40
CA ALA A 258 4.33 17.30 -1.25
C ALA A 258 3.77 18.48 -0.43
N ALA A 259 4.31 19.68 -0.64
CA ALA A 259 3.89 20.90 0.08
C ALA A 259 2.39 21.22 -0.07
N CYS A 260 1.73 20.72 -1.13
CA CYS A 260 0.31 20.88 -1.34
C CYS A 260 -0.58 19.97 -0.46
N CYS A 261 -0.01 18.99 0.23
CA CYS A 261 -0.76 18.08 1.09
C CYS A 261 -0.94 18.66 2.49
N ASP A 262 -2.15 18.54 3.02
CA ASP A 262 -2.43 18.80 4.43
C ASP A 262 -2.11 17.53 5.22
N ILE A 263 -1.00 17.53 5.97
CA ILE A 263 -0.53 16.33 6.69
C ILE A 263 -1.57 15.84 7.68
N ASP A 264 -2.35 16.73 8.28
CA ASP A 264 -3.28 16.40 9.35
C ASP A 264 -4.61 15.91 8.76
N LYS A 265 -5.12 16.54 7.69
CA LYS A 265 -6.38 16.17 7.03
C LYS A 265 -6.24 15.06 5.97
N ASP A 266 -5.18 15.06 5.18
CA ASP A 266 -5.06 14.12 4.06
C ASP A 266 -4.78 12.68 4.53
N PRO A 267 -5.46 11.67 3.96
CA PRO A 267 -5.13 10.28 4.23
C PRO A 267 -3.67 9.95 3.83
N PRO A 268 -2.94 9.11 4.60
CA PRO A 268 -1.56 8.74 4.28
C PRO A 268 -1.35 8.20 2.86
N VAL A 269 -2.37 7.52 2.31
CA VAL A 269 -2.36 7.02 0.93
C VAL A 269 -2.31 8.16 -0.08
N ARG A 270 -3.06 9.26 0.14
CA ARG A 270 -3.08 10.42 -0.76
C ARG A 270 -1.75 11.15 -0.75
N ILE A 271 -1.17 11.32 0.44
CA ILE A 271 0.17 11.89 0.59
C ILE A 271 1.20 11.05 -0.17
N ALA A 272 1.16 9.71 0.00
CA ALA A 272 2.05 8.80 -0.71
C ALA A 272 1.86 8.82 -2.24
N GLU A 273 0.63 8.94 -2.72
CA GLU A 273 0.31 9.09 -4.15
C GLU A 273 0.90 10.41 -4.70
N THR A 274 0.81 11.51 -3.96
CA THR A 274 1.40 12.81 -4.35
C THR A 274 2.91 12.73 -4.46
N ILE A 275 3.58 12.15 -3.47
CA ILE A 275 5.03 11.92 -3.53
C ILE A 275 5.37 11.06 -4.76
N THR A 276 4.65 9.97 -4.97
CA THR A 276 4.88 9.07 -6.10
C THR A 276 4.74 9.81 -7.43
N ARG A 277 3.72 10.67 -7.57
CA ARG A 277 3.47 11.46 -8.77
C ARG A 277 4.61 12.42 -9.09
N ASN A 278 5.17 13.05 -8.06
CA ASN A 278 6.27 14.01 -8.19
C ASN A 278 7.62 13.34 -8.48
N GLN A 279 7.73 12.02 -8.26
CA GLN A 279 8.90 11.21 -8.56
C GLN A 279 8.81 10.45 -9.90
N LEU A 280 7.73 10.60 -10.67
CA LEU A 280 7.59 9.93 -11.96
C LEU A 280 8.54 10.51 -13.00
N SER A 281 9.13 9.64 -13.82
CA SER A 281 9.84 10.07 -15.03
C SER A 281 8.89 10.76 -16.02
N ALA A 282 9.42 11.56 -16.94
CA ALA A 282 8.63 12.26 -17.95
C ALA A 282 7.74 11.30 -18.79
N ASP A 283 8.26 10.13 -19.15
CA ASP A 283 7.50 9.10 -19.87
C ASP A 283 6.36 8.50 -19.04
N GLU A 284 6.62 8.18 -17.77
CA GLU A 284 5.61 7.66 -16.84
C GLU A 284 4.49 8.69 -16.59
N SER A 285 4.86 9.95 -16.43
CA SER A 285 3.94 11.07 -16.28
C SER A 285 3.07 11.24 -17.53
N ARG A 286 3.65 11.13 -18.74
CA ARG A 286 2.92 11.15 -20.01
C ARG A 286 1.95 9.99 -20.15
N LYS A 287 2.34 8.77 -19.80
CA LYS A 287 1.47 7.58 -19.79
C LYS A 287 0.28 7.78 -18.86
N THR A 288 0.53 8.27 -17.65
CA THR A 288 -0.50 8.55 -16.65
C THR A 288 -1.48 9.64 -17.11
N LYS A 289 -0.99 10.74 -17.70
CA LYS A 289 -1.85 11.80 -18.28
C LYS A 289 -2.70 11.26 -19.44
N THR A 290 -2.10 10.42 -20.30
CA THR A 290 -2.82 9.73 -21.39
C THR A 290 -3.92 8.82 -20.83
N TRP A 291 -3.62 8.12 -19.72
CA TRP A 291 -4.62 7.31 -19.03
C TRP A 291 -5.79 8.16 -18.54
N ARG A 292 -5.55 9.28 -17.84
CA ARG A 292 -6.62 10.18 -17.38
C ARG A 292 -7.53 10.62 -18.51
N ARG A 293 -6.95 11.05 -19.64
CA ARG A 293 -7.71 11.44 -20.85
C ARG A 293 -8.56 10.30 -21.39
N LYS A 294 -8.06 9.07 -21.34
CA LYS A 294 -8.79 7.86 -21.77
C LYS A 294 -9.76 7.31 -20.72
N LYS A 295 -9.59 7.63 -19.43
CA LYS A 295 -10.37 7.10 -18.30
C LYS A 295 -11.85 7.48 -18.36
N GLY A 296 -12.19 8.58 -19.04
CA GLY A 296 -13.57 8.90 -19.39
C GLY A 296 -14.29 7.78 -20.17
N ASN A 297 -13.54 6.85 -20.78
CA ASN A 297 -14.08 5.90 -21.74
C ASN A 297 -14.16 4.42 -21.31
N LEU A 298 -13.39 3.90 -20.34
CA LEU A 298 -13.10 2.44 -20.39
C LEU A 298 -13.16 1.60 -19.08
N SER A 299 -13.62 2.08 -17.93
CA SER A 299 -13.46 1.29 -16.68
C SER A 299 -14.63 1.25 -15.69
N ARG A 300 -15.70 2.03 -15.87
CA ARG A 300 -16.88 1.97 -14.97
C ARG A 300 -18.03 1.22 -15.63
N GLY A 301 -18.52 0.17 -14.97
CA GLY A 301 -19.53 -0.79 -15.46
C GLY A 301 -19.14 -1.48 -16.75
N LEU A 302 -18.00 -2.16 -16.68
CA LEU A 302 -17.69 -3.24 -17.61
C LEU A 302 -17.87 -4.56 -16.87
N PRO A 303 -18.18 -5.65 -17.59
CA PRO A 303 -18.16 -6.98 -17.00
C PRO A 303 -16.81 -7.28 -16.35
N ARG A 304 -16.83 -8.06 -15.27
CA ARG A 304 -15.67 -8.43 -14.45
C ARG A 304 -14.47 -8.90 -15.28
N GLU A 305 -14.68 -9.85 -16.20
CA GLU A 305 -13.62 -10.40 -17.07
C GLU A 305 -13.08 -9.37 -18.07
N VAL A 306 -13.92 -8.44 -18.54
CA VAL A 306 -13.57 -7.45 -19.56
C VAL A 306 -12.74 -6.32 -18.95
N HIS A 307 -13.03 -5.94 -17.71
CA HIS A 307 -12.35 -4.84 -17.03
C HIS A 307 -10.82 -5.04 -16.97
N ASP A 308 -10.37 -6.21 -16.50
CA ASP A 308 -8.94 -6.53 -16.39
C ASP A 308 -8.25 -6.58 -17.74
N PHE A 309 -8.93 -7.11 -18.75
CA PHE A 309 -8.45 -7.11 -20.11
C PHE A 309 -8.26 -5.68 -20.63
N MET A 310 -9.25 -4.80 -20.45
CA MET A 310 -9.16 -3.40 -20.89
C MET A 310 -8.04 -2.66 -20.17
N TRP A 311 -7.85 -2.92 -18.88
CA TRP A 311 -6.73 -2.36 -18.12
C TRP A 311 -5.38 -2.78 -18.72
N LYS A 312 -5.18 -4.08 -19.00
CA LYS A 312 -3.94 -4.61 -19.63
C LYS A 312 -3.74 -4.07 -21.05
N ASN A 313 -4.82 -3.93 -21.82
CA ASN A 313 -4.79 -3.36 -23.17
C ASN A 313 -4.35 -1.89 -23.15
N ASN A 314 -4.89 -1.10 -22.24
CA ASN A 314 -4.55 0.32 -22.11
C ASN A 314 -3.10 0.53 -21.67
N TRP A 315 -2.57 -0.36 -20.82
CA TRP A 315 -1.15 -0.37 -20.46
C TRP A 315 -0.23 -0.95 -21.53
N LYS A 316 -0.78 -1.47 -22.64
CA LYS A 316 -0.03 -2.13 -23.73
C LYS A 316 0.82 -3.30 -23.22
N VAL A 317 0.28 -4.04 -22.24
CA VAL A 317 0.94 -5.19 -21.60
C VAL A 317 0.30 -6.53 -21.96
N LEU A 318 -0.56 -6.56 -22.98
CA LEU A 318 -1.12 -7.80 -23.49
C LEU A 318 0.00 -8.74 -24.03
N PRO A 319 -0.09 -10.06 -23.79
CA PRO A 319 0.90 -11.03 -24.23
C PRO A 319 0.76 -11.36 -25.74
N SER A 320 1.06 -10.38 -26.60
CA SER A 320 1.17 -10.58 -28.06
C SER A 320 2.38 -11.45 -28.40
N LYS A 321 2.37 -12.13 -29.55
CA LYS A 321 3.52 -12.95 -29.99
C LYS A 321 4.76 -12.08 -30.16
N GLN A 322 4.64 -10.86 -30.67
CA GLN A 322 5.76 -9.91 -30.74
C GLN A 322 6.40 -9.68 -29.36
N ARG A 323 5.59 -9.42 -28.33
CA ARG A 323 6.08 -9.17 -26.97
C ARG A 323 6.69 -10.43 -26.35
N LEU A 324 6.04 -11.58 -26.51
CA LEU A 324 6.52 -12.85 -25.99
C LEU A 324 7.82 -13.30 -26.68
N HIS A 325 7.95 -13.05 -27.99
CA HIS A 325 9.17 -13.34 -28.76
C HIS A 325 10.32 -12.47 -28.29
N LYS A 326 10.08 -11.17 -28.06
CA LYS A 326 11.05 -10.24 -27.48
C LYS A 326 11.56 -10.69 -26.10
N PHE A 327 10.72 -11.40 -25.34
CA PHE A 327 11.10 -11.98 -24.04
C PHE A 327 11.66 -13.41 -24.13
N GLY A 328 11.87 -13.96 -25.34
CA GLY A 328 12.39 -15.31 -25.52
C GLY A 328 11.42 -16.44 -25.12
N ILE A 329 10.14 -16.13 -24.88
CA ILE A 329 9.14 -17.11 -24.42
C ILE A 329 8.60 -17.95 -25.58
N VAL A 330 8.56 -17.38 -26.79
CA VAL A 330 8.07 -18.07 -27.99
C VAL A 330 9.08 -17.90 -29.13
N PRO A 331 9.20 -18.89 -30.05
CA PRO A 331 10.21 -18.86 -31.11
C PRO A 331 9.86 -17.95 -32.29
N SER A 332 8.64 -17.40 -32.36
CA SER A 332 8.22 -16.55 -33.47
C SER A 332 7.20 -15.50 -33.04
N ALA A 333 7.33 -14.30 -33.61
CA ALA A 333 6.38 -13.19 -33.48
C ALA A 333 5.14 -13.30 -34.39
N ARG A 334 5.01 -14.37 -35.19
CA ARG A 334 3.95 -14.52 -36.20
C ARG A 334 2.58 -14.80 -35.60
N CYS A 335 1.56 -14.16 -36.16
CA CYS A 335 0.16 -14.29 -35.79
C CYS A 335 -0.34 -15.72 -36.08
N PRO A 336 -1.05 -16.37 -35.13
CA PRO A 336 -1.59 -17.71 -35.34
C PRO A 336 -2.68 -17.74 -36.40
N ASN A 337 -3.28 -16.60 -36.79
CA ASN A 337 -4.38 -16.57 -37.76
C ASN A 337 -3.94 -16.20 -39.17
N CYS A 338 -3.03 -15.24 -39.35
CA CYS A 338 -2.64 -14.73 -40.67
C CYS A 338 -1.13 -14.78 -40.96
N ARG A 339 -0.32 -15.25 -40.00
CA ARG A 339 1.15 -15.37 -40.09
C ARG A 339 1.95 -14.05 -40.20
N ALA A 340 1.31 -12.90 -40.34
CA ALA A 340 1.96 -11.58 -40.22
C ALA A 340 2.51 -11.35 -38.80
N GLU A 341 3.38 -10.37 -38.61
CA GLU A 341 3.89 -10.01 -37.28
C GLU A 341 2.76 -9.55 -36.34
N GLU A 342 2.65 -10.16 -35.16
CA GLU A 342 1.50 -9.94 -34.28
C GLU A 342 1.81 -8.96 -33.15
N SER A 343 1.48 -7.69 -33.38
CA SER A 343 1.27 -6.70 -32.33
C SER A 343 -0.13 -6.84 -31.69
N ALA A 344 -0.35 -6.18 -30.55
CA ALA A 344 -1.70 -6.13 -29.97
C ALA A 344 -2.70 -5.41 -30.88
N GLU A 345 -2.24 -4.40 -31.61
CA GLU A 345 -3.06 -3.64 -32.57
C GLU A 345 -3.42 -4.50 -33.78
N HIS A 346 -2.45 -5.27 -34.29
CA HIS A 346 -2.69 -6.26 -35.32
C HIS A 346 -3.78 -7.25 -34.90
N ALA A 347 -3.60 -7.90 -33.75
CA ALA A 347 -4.52 -8.93 -33.27
C ALA A 347 -5.95 -8.40 -33.04
N LEU A 348 -6.10 -7.15 -32.60
CA LEU A 348 -7.39 -6.55 -32.24
C LEU A 348 -8.10 -5.88 -33.41
N PHE A 349 -7.39 -5.34 -34.41
CA PHE A 349 -7.99 -4.49 -35.45
C PHE A 349 -7.65 -4.93 -36.88
N GLU A 350 -6.40 -5.32 -37.16
CA GLU A 350 -5.92 -5.50 -38.53
C GLU A 350 -6.02 -6.94 -39.03
N CYS A 351 -6.01 -7.90 -38.09
CA CYS A 351 -5.99 -9.32 -38.38
C CYS A 351 -7.20 -9.76 -39.22
N THR A 352 -6.97 -10.73 -40.12
CA THR A 352 -8.03 -11.36 -40.92
C THR A 352 -9.13 -12.01 -40.07
N ALA A 353 -8.81 -12.42 -38.83
CA ALA A 353 -9.78 -12.95 -37.88
C ALA A 353 -10.58 -11.86 -37.13
N ALA A 354 -10.06 -10.63 -37.05
CA ALA A 354 -10.69 -9.52 -36.32
C ALA A 354 -11.62 -8.69 -37.21
N LYS A 355 -11.19 -8.36 -38.43
CA LYS A 355 -11.93 -7.50 -39.38
C LYS A 355 -13.38 -7.94 -39.62
N PRO A 356 -13.70 -9.24 -39.85
CA PRO A 356 -15.09 -9.67 -40.03
C PRO A 356 -15.97 -9.45 -38.79
N VAL A 357 -15.42 -9.66 -37.59
CA VAL A 357 -16.15 -9.43 -36.33
C VAL A 357 -16.48 -7.95 -36.18
N TRP A 358 -15.53 -7.07 -36.48
CA TRP A 358 -15.78 -5.63 -36.48
C TRP A 358 -16.90 -5.22 -37.43
N ARG A 359 -16.88 -5.71 -38.67
CA ARG A 359 -17.91 -5.40 -39.67
C ARG A 359 -19.32 -5.83 -39.25
N LEU A 360 -19.46 -7.06 -38.74
CA LEU A 360 -20.76 -7.59 -38.29
C LEU A 360 -21.29 -6.81 -37.10
N VAL A 361 -20.48 -6.58 -36.07
CA VAL A 361 -20.94 -5.87 -34.86
C VAL A 361 -21.20 -4.37 -35.14
N ALA A 362 -20.42 -3.76 -36.03
CA ALA A 362 -20.67 -2.39 -36.49
C ALA A 362 -22.02 -2.26 -37.20
N LYS A 363 -22.37 -3.24 -38.04
CA LYS A 363 -23.70 -3.35 -38.68
C LYS A 363 -24.79 -3.54 -37.63
N ASP A 364 -24.61 -4.50 -36.72
CA ASP A 364 -25.61 -4.89 -35.72
C ASP A 364 -25.96 -3.76 -34.74
N PHE A 365 -24.97 -2.98 -34.31
CA PHE A 365 -25.14 -1.95 -33.28
C PHE A 365 -25.02 -0.51 -33.83
N GLY A 366 -24.93 -0.33 -35.15
CA GLY A 366 -24.79 1.00 -35.77
C GLY A 366 -23.52 1.75 -35.34
N ILE A 367 -22.43 1.02 -35.03
CA ILE A 367 -21.17 1.61 -34.54
C ILE A 367 -20.25 1.95 -35.71
N ARG A 368 -19.87 3.21 -35.88
CA ARG A 368 -18.91 3.62 -36.93
C ARG A 368 -17.51 3.01 -36.70
N LEU A 369 -16.89 2.52 -37.79
CA LEU A 369 -15.50 2.05 -37.83
C LEU A 369 -14.62 3.04 -38.61
N PRO A 370 -13.32 3.18 -38.27
CA PRO A 370 -12.66 2.61 -37.09
C PRO A 370 -13.20 3.27 -35.80
N PRO A 371 -13.00 2.64 -34.62
CA PRO A 371 -13.20 3.32 -33.36
C PRO A 371 -12.17 4.46 -33.25
N ALA A 372 -12.48 5.60 -33.87
CA ALA A 372 -11.67 6.81 -33.81
C ALA A 372 -11.41 7.11 -32.34
N HIS A 373 -10.13 7.19 -31.99
CA HIS A 373 -9.68 7.48 -30.64
C HIS A 373 -10.18 8.88 -30.23
N GLY A 374 -11.34 8.94 -29.58
CA GLY A 374 -11.64 10.05 -28.67
C GLY A 374 -12.72 11.06 -29.06
N ARG A 375 -13.85 10.69 -29.66
CA ARG A 375 -15.06 11.56 -29.58
C ARG A 375 -16.29 10.77 -29.13
N ASN A 376 -16.80 11.18 -27.97
CA ASN A 376 -18.02 10.76 -27.26
C ASN A 376 -18.85 9.65 -27.92
N ARG A 377 -18.51 8.41 -27.60
CA ARG A 377 -19.44 7.28 -27.76
C ARG A 377 -20.19 7.11 -26.44
N GLY A 378 -21.52 7.02 -26.51
CA GLY A 378 -22.38 6.75 -25.34
C GLY A 378 -21.91 5.52 -24.57
N ALA A 379 -22.31 5.38 -23.30
CA ALA A 379 -21.86 4.30 -22.42
C ALA A 379 -22.00 2.90 -23.06
N PHE A 380 -23.12 2.66 -23.75
CA PHE A 380 -23.39 1.40 -24.46
C PHE A 380 -22.37 1.08 -25.55
N ALA A 381 -22.07 2.03 -26.44
CA ALA A 381 -21.09 1.79 -27.51
C ALA A 381 -19.68 1.52 -26.95
N ARG A 382 -19.34 2.09 -25.79
CA ARG A 382 -18.07 1.80 -25.09
C ARG A 382 -18.05 0.39 -24.51
N LEU A 383 -19.17 -0.06 -23.94
CA LEU A 383 -19.35 -1.44 -23.49
C LEU A 383 -19.19 -2.43 -24.66
N VAL A 384 -19.89 -2.20 -25.78
CA VAL A 384 -19.79 -3.06 -26.98
C VAL A 384 -18.34 -3.16 -27.45
N ILE A 385 -17.65 -2.03 -27.62
CA ILE A 385 -16.23 -2.01 -28.04
C ILE A 385 -15.35 -2.80 -27.06
N ALA A 386 -15.54 -2.64 -25.74
CA ALA A 386 -14.76 -3.36 -24.75
C ALA A 386 -14.99 -4.87 -24.82
N CYS A 387 -16.25 -5.32 -24.92
CA CYS A 387 -16.62 -6.72 -25.09
C CYS A 387 -16.07 -7.30 -26.41
N MET A 388 -16.11 -6.55 -27.51
CA MET A 388 -15.53 -6.95 -28.80
C MET A 388 -14.04 -7.21 -28.69
N LEU A 389 -13.29 -6.24 -28.16
CA LEU A 389 -11.84 -6.34 -28.00
C LEU A 389 -11.48 -7.55 -27.13
N PHE A 390 -12.21 -7.74 -26.03
CA PHE A 390 -12.02 -8.89 -25.15
C PHE A 390 -12.27 -10.23 -25.86
N VAL A 391 -13.38 -10.36 -26.59
CA VAL A 391 -13.72 -11.60 -27.29
C VAL A 391 -12.74 -11.88 -28.43
N ILE A 392 -12.37 -10.88 -29.23
CA ILE A 392 -11.35 -11.02 -30.28
C ILE A 392 -10.03 -11.52 -29.68
N TRP A 393 -9.59 -10.91 -28.58
CA TRP A 393 -8.37 -11.32 -27.88
C TRP A 393 -8.46 -12.75 -27.33
N LYS A 394 -9.57 -13.10 -26.66
CA LYS A 394 -9.79 -14.44 -26.10
C LYS A 394 -9.76 -15.50 -27.20
N ARG A 395 -10.37 -15.23 -28.36
CA ARG A 395 -10.31 -16.13 -29.54
C ARG A 395 -8.89 -16.29 -30.07
N ARG A 396 -8.11 -15.21 -30.14
CA ARG A 396 -6.68 -15.30 -30.48
C ARG A 396 -5.93 -16.17 -29.47
N CYS A 397 -6.20 -16.06 -28.17
CA CYS A 397 -5.59 -16.93 -27.16
C CYS A 397 -5.94 -18.41 -27.39
N VAL A 398 -7.18 -18.72 -27.78
CA VAL A 398 -7.58 -20.09 -28.16
C VAL A 398 -6.82 -20.57 -29.40
N ALA A 399 -6.66 -19.71 -30.41
CA ALA A 399 -5.87 -20.05 -31.61
C ALA A 399 -4.42 -20.39 -31.28
N VAL A 400 -3.80 -19.64 -30.36
CA VAL A 400 -2.44 -19.93 -29.87
C VAL A 400 -2.40 -21.26 -29.11
N ALA A 401 -3.33 -21.49 -28.18
CA ALA A 401 -3.36 -22.68 -27.34
C ALA A 401 -3.61 -23.96 -28.14
N LYS A 402 -4.55 -23.93 -29.09
CA LYS A 402 -4.89 -25.07 -29.95
C LYS A 402 -3.94 -25.24 -31.14
N LYS A 403 -3.03 -24.28 -31.39
CA LYS A 403 -2.19 -24.22 -32.59
C LYS A 403 -3.01 -24.28 -33.91
N THR A 404 -4.24 -23.77 -33.90
CA THR A 404 -5.16 -23.78 -35.05
C THR A 404 -5.67 -22.39 -35.39
N HIS A 405 -6.05 -22.18 -36.65
CA HIS A 405 -6.66 -20.94 -37.11
C HIS A 405 -8.10 -20.82 -36.56
N VAL A 406 -8.42 -19.71 -35.90
CA VAL A 406 -9.76 -19.43 -35.36
C VAL A 406 -10.27 -18.13 -36.00
N ARG A 407 -10.91 -18.25 -37.18
CA ARG A 407 -11.29 -17.11 -38.03
C ARG A 407 -12.80 -16.83 -38.10
N ALA A 408 -13.65 -17.84 -37.93
CA ALA A 408 -15.11 -17.71 -38.10
C ALA A 408 -15.73 -16.58 -37.26
N ALA A 409 -16.41 -15.61 -37.86
CA ALA A 409 -16.86 -14.41 -37.14
C ALA A 409 -18.06 -14.70 -36.21
N TYR A 410 -18.98 -15.56 -36.65
CA TYR A 410 -20.27 -15.79 -35.98
C TYR A 410 -20.17 -16.26 -34.52
N PRO A 411 -19.31 -17.24 -34.16
CA PRO A 411 -19.12 -17.61 -32.75
C PRO A 411 -18.63 -16.45 -31.86
N ALA A 412 -17.88 -15.49 -32.43
CA ALA A 412 -17.45 -14.32 -31.69
C ALA A 412 -18.61 -13.37 -31.42
N VAL A 413 -19.43 -13.08 -32.44
CA VAL A 413 -20.61 -12.22 -32.33
C VAL A 413 -21.59 -12.79 -31.30
N SER A 414 -21.88 -14.09 -31.37
CA SER A 414 -22.71 -14.78 -30.37
C SER A 414 -22.16 -14.62 -28.94
N ARG A 415 -20.84 -14.75 -28.76
CA ARG A 415 -20.22 -14.56 -27.43
C ARG A 415 -20.28 -13.11 -26.96
N ILE A 416 -20.13 -12.14 -27.85
CA ILE A 416 -20.28 -10.71 -27.53
C ILE A 416 -21.72 -10.44 -27.07
N ARG A 417 -22.73 -10.92 -27.80
CA ARG A 417 -24.14 -10.76 -27.44
C ARG A 417 -24.44 -11.35 -26.06
N ARG A 418 -23.96 -12.57 -25.77
CA ARG A 418 -24.13 -13.19 -24.44
C ARG A 418 -23.49 -12.38 -23.31
N LEU A 419 -22.28 -11.87 -23.51
CA LEU A 419 -21.61 -11.03 -22.51
C LEU A 419 -22.35 -9.71 -22.26
N LEU A 420 -22.84 -9.07 -23.32
CA LEU A 420 -23.64 -7.85 -23.22
C LEU A 420 -24.95 -8.12 -22.48
N TRP A 421 -25.66 -9.17 -22.88
CA TRP A 421 -26.94 -9.54 -22.28
C TRP A 421 -26.78 -9.85 -20.78
N SER A 422 -25.85 -10.73 -20.39
CA SER A 422 -25.61 -11.07 -18.98
C SER A 422 -25.34 -9.82 -18.14
N HIS A 423 -24.43 -8.96 -18.61
CA HIS A 423 -24.03 -7.77 -17.84
C HIS A 423 -25.15 -6.72 -17.75
N LEU A 424 -25.92 -6.51 -18.82
CA LEU A 424 -27.02 -5.56 -18.80
C LEU A 424 -28.18 -6.08 -17.93
N SER A 425 -28.44 -7.39 -17.94
CA SER A 425 -29.43 -8.01 -17.05
C SER A 425 -29.03 -7.84 -15.59
N GLU A 426 -27.77 -8.14 -15.24
CA GLU A 426 -27.24 -7.94 -13.88
C GLU A 426 -27.33 -6.47 -13.42
N GLU A 427 -27.00 -5.51 -14.29
CA GLU A 427 -27.12 -4.07 -13.97
C GLU A 427 -28.58 -3.61 -13.82
N LEU A 428 -29.51 -4.20 -14.57
CA LEU A 428 -30.95 -3.93 -14.46
C LEU A 428 -31.50 -4.48 -13.13
N GLU A 429 -31.18 -5.73 -12.81
CA GLU A 429 -31.60 -6.39 -11.56
C GLU A 429 -31.05 -5.67 -10.33
N ALA A 430 -29.78 -5.27 -10.34
CA ALA A 430 -29.15 -4.60 -9.20
C ALA A 430 -29.53 -3.12 -9.07
N GLY A 431 -29.85 -2.45 -10.18
CA GLY A 431 -30.04 -0.99 -10.24
C GLY A 431 -31.49 -0.54 -10.29
N GLY A 432 -32.42 -1.41 -10.67
CA GLY A 432 -33.78 -1.06 -11.05
C GLY A 432 -33.83 -0.39 -12.44
N GLU A 433 -35.03 -0.40 -13.03
CA GLU A 433 -35.27 0.07 -14.40
C GLU A 433 -34.92 1.55 -14.60
N GLU A 434 -35.31 2.42 -13.67
CA GLU A 434 -35.10 3.86 -13.79
C GLU A 434 -33.59 4.22 -13.87
N LYS A 435 -32.77 3.64 -12.99
CA LYS A 435 -31.32 3.85 -12.97
C LYS A 435 -30.65 3.26 -14.21
N PHE A 436 -31.15 2.11 -14.67
CA PHE A 436 -30.68 1.44 -15.87
C PHE A 436 -30.91 2.31 -17.12
N LEU A 437 -32.12 2.82 -17.31
CA LEU A 437 -32.49 3.67 -18.45
C LEU A 437 -31.78 5.04 -18.43
N ARG A 438 -31.53 5.61 -17.26
CA ARG A 438 -30.70 6.83 -17.12
C ARG A 438 -29.26 6.60 -17.58
N ARG A 439 -28.72 5.39 -17.34
CA ARG A 439 -27.34 5.05 -17.66
C ARG A 439 -27.15 4.62 -19.11
N TRP A 440 -28.07 3.81 -19.62
CA TRP A 440 -27.98 3.19 -20.93
C TRP A 440 -29.09 3.78 -21.82
N HIS A 441 -28.69 4.46 -22.90
CA HIS A 441 -29.65 5.04 -23.84
C HIS A 441 -30.39 3.92 -24.61
N THR A 442 -31.72 3.97 -24.63
CA THR A 442 -32.67 3.00 -25.23
C THR A 442 -32.60 2.84 -26.75
N LYS A 443 -31.64 3.51 -27.41
CA LYS A 443 -31.52 3.46 -28.88
C LYS A 443 -31.10 2.08 -29.38
N PHE A 444 -30.57 1.23 -28.49
CA PHE A 444 -29.94 -0.04 -28.84
C PHE A 444 -30.45 -1.25 -28.04
N PHE A 445 -31.50 -1.10 -27.24
CA PHE A 445 -32.18 -2.18 -26.51
C PHE A 445 -33.51 -1.67 -25.95
N PHE A 446 -34.48 -2.56 -25.80
CA PHE A 446 -35.76 -2.32 -25.14
C PHE A 446 -35.87 -3.22 -23.91
N VAL A 447 -36.48 -2.75 -22.82
CA VAL A 447 -36.79 -3.63 -21.69
C VAL A 447 -38.13 -4.31 -21.99
N LYS A 448 -38.15 -5.64 -21.95
CA LYS A 448 -39.38 -6.45 -22.08
C LYS A 448 -39.39 -7.48 -20.97
N ASP A 449 -40.48 -7.55 -20.21
CA ASP A 449 -40.67 -8.50 -19.11
C ASP A 449 -39.53 -8.46 -18.07
N GLY A 450 -39.04 -7.25 -17.73
CA GLY A 450 -37.95 -7.06 -16.77
C GLY A 450 -36.56 -7.49 -17.27
N LYS A 451 -36.38 -7.74 -18.57
CA LYS A 451 -35.09 -8.12 -19.17
C LYS A 451 -34.70 -7.19 -20.33
N PRO A 452 -33.41 -6.90 -20.53
CA PRO A 452 -32.95 -6.15 -21.69
C PRO A 452 -33.02 -7.03 -22.96
N SER A 453 -33.84 -6.61 -23.91
CA SER A 453 -33.89 -7.15 -25.27
C SER A 453 -32.99 -6.30 -26.18
N LEU A 454 -31.89 -6.90 -26.65
CA LEU A 454 -31.05 -6.29 -27.69
C LEU A 454 -31.77 -6.48 -29.03
N PRO A 455 -31.78 -5.47 -29.93
CA PRO A 455 -32.41 -5.59 -31.24
C PRO A 455 -31.82 -6.80 -31.95
N ILE A 456 -32.65 -7.82 -32.10
CA ILE A 456 -32.37 -8.97 -32.92
C ILE A 456 -32.41 -8.42 -34.34
N ILE A 457 -31.26 -8.16 -34.97
CA ILE A 457 -31.23 -8.21 -36.43
C ILE A 457 -31.40 -9.69 -36.76
N PRO A 458 -32.46 -10.06 -37.50
CA PRO A 458 -32.84 -11.44 -37.72
C PRO A 458 -31.70 -12.21 -38.37
N TYR A 459 -31.47 -13.41 -37.86
CA TYR A 459 -31.29 -14.59 -38.70
C TYR A 459 -32.15 -15.69 -38.12
#